data_AF-A0A9J6AUS9-F1
#
_entry.id   AF-A0A9J6AUS9-F1
#
_cell.length_a   1.000
_cell.length_b   1.000
_cell.length_c   1.000
_cell.angle_alpha   90.00
_cell.angle_beta   90.00
_cell.angle_gamma   90.00
#
_symmetry.space_group_name_H-M   'P 1'
#
loop_
_entity.id
_entity.type
_entity.pdbx_description
1 polymer ?
#
loop_
_entity_poly.entity_id
_entity_poly.type
_entity_poly.pdbx_seq_one_letter_code
_entity_poly.pdbx_strand_id
1 'polypeptide(L)'
;MGLKNLNRKEFMGIRQKIEKTRSDLQVLQEIITIQREGTKRKAINYNLCWQKITHPTEIKTKNINFYKGLMGSSTHKLLTIYRTIMRTGTQLTHDQQLALCDEVTKWEIKSSLWSIGNDKAPSVDEYNALLAFA
;
A
#
# COMPACT_ATOMS: atom_id res chain seq x y z
N MET A 1 -41.07 2.95 -40.71
CA MET A 1 -41.33 2.97 -39.25
C MET A 1 -41.35 4.42 -38.78
N GLY A 2 -42.33 4.84 -37.95
CA GLY A 2 -42.42 6.23 -37.48
C GLY A 2 -41.36 6.58 -36.43
N LEU A 3 -40.84 7.81 -36.47
CA LEU A 3 -39.83 8.38 -35.54
C LEU A 3 -40.16 8.14 -34.06
N LYS A 4 -41.45 8.23 -33.69
CA LYS A 4 -41.90 7.96 -32.31
C LYS A 4 -41.60 6.53 -31.83
N ASN A 5 -41.59 5.56 -32.75
CA ASN A 5 -41.36 4.16 -32.44
C ASN A 5 -39.85 3.84 -32.30
N LEU A 6 -39.01 4.51 -33.09
CA LEU A 6 -37.55 4.43 -32.98
C LEU A 6 -37.07 5.01 -31.64
N ASN A 7 -37.59 6.20 -31.26
CA ASN A 7 -37.23 6.84 -30.01
C ASN A 7 -37.61 5.99 -28.77
N ARG A 8 -38.72 5.26 -28.85
CA ARG A 8 -39.17 4.36 -27.78
C ARG A 8 -38.39 3.05 -27.70
N LYS A 9 -37.76 2.59 -28.79
CA LYS A 9 -36.99 1.32 -28.78
C LYS A 9 -35.51 1.55 -28.52
N GLU A 10 -34.92 2.52 -29.22
CA GLU A 10 -33.46 2.76 -29.20
C GLU A 10 -33.03 3.63 -28.03
N PHE A 11 -33.88 4.56 -27.60
CA PHE A 11 -33.52 5.58 -26.60
C PHE A 11 -34.25 5.42 -25.26
N MET A 12 -35.09 4.39 -25.13
CA MET A 12 -35.74 4.03 -23.87
C MET A 12 -34.70 3.50 -22.88
N GLY A 13 -34.40 4.32 -21.87
CA GLY A 13 -33.43 4.00 -20.83
C GLY A 13 -32.13 4.78 -20.89
N ILE A 14 -31.92 5.63 -21.92
CA ILE A 14 -30.74 6.51 -21.95
C ILE A 14 -30.71 7.42 -20.73
N ARG A 15 -31.86 8.00 -20.35
CA ARG A 15 -31.94 8.84 -19.15
C ARG A 15 -31.52 8.08 -17.89
N GLN A 16 -31.96 6.83 -17.73
CA GLN A 16 -31.61 6.01 -16.58
C GLN A 16 -30.12 5.66 -16.56
N LYS A 17 -29.53 5.36 -17.73
CA LYS A 17 -28.08 5.13 -17.86
C LYS A 17 -27.28 6.39 -17.52
N ILE A 18 -27.70 7.56 -18.01
CA ILE A 18 -27.06 8.84 -17.71
C ILE A 18 -27.12 9.14 -16.21
N GLU A 19 -28.28 9.00 -15.58
CA GLU A 19 -28.44 9.26 -14.15
C GLU A 19 -27.63 8.27 -13.31
N LYS A 20 -27.62 6.98 -13.68
CA LYS A 20 -26.77 5.98 -13.03
C LYS A 20 -25.29 6.35 -13.12
N THR A 21 -24.80 6.70 -14.32
CA THR A 21 -23.41 7.10 -14.51
C THR A 21 -23.06 8.38 -13.74
N ARG A 22 -23.99 9.34 -13.62
CA ARG A 22 -23.82 10.54 -12.80
C ARG A 22 -23.68 10.21 -11.32
N SER A 23 -24.53 9.33 -10.79
CA SER A 23 -24.41 8.85 -9.42
C SER A 23 -23.09 8.12 -9.18
N ASP A 24 -22.68 7.24 -10.10
CA ASP A 24 -21.41 6.51 -10.00
C ASP A 24 -20.20 7.48 -10.00
N LEU A 25 -20.22 8.52 -10.85
CA LEU A 25 -19.16 9.54 -10.92
C LEU A 25 -19.09 10.40 -9.65
N GLN A 26 -20.23 10.76 -9.07
CA GLN A 26 -20.30 11.54 -7.85
C GLN A 26 -19.68 10.78 -6.67
N VAL A 27 -19.95 9.47 -6.58
CA VAL A 27 -19.33 8.60 -5.58
C VAL A 27 -17.81 8.52 -5.75
N LEU A 28 -17.32 8.40 -7.00
CA LEU A 28 -15.88 8.39 -7.27
C LEU A 28 -15.18 9.69 -6.88
N GLN A 29 -15.83 10.84 -7.08
CA GLN A 29 -15.30 12.13 -6.65
C GLN A 29 -15.20 12.23 -5.12
N GLU A 30 -16.19 11.73 -4.38
CA GLU A 30 -16.16 11.71 -2.92
C GLU A 30 -15.03 10.83 -2.37
N ILE A 31 -14.77 9.68 -3.02
CA ILE A 31 -13.67 8.77 -2.68
C ILE A 31 -12.30 9.45 -2.86
N ILE A 32 -12.07 10.11 -4.00
CA ILE A 32 -10.80 10.80 -4.27
C ILE A 32 -10.56 11.93 -3.27
N THR A 33 -11.63 12.63 -2.86
CA THR A 33 -11.57 13.72 -1.87
C THR A 33 -11.23 13.19 -0.48
N ILE A 34 -11.88 12.10 -0.05
CA ILE A 34 -11.58 11.42 1.23
C ILE A 34 -10.17 10.83 1.26
N GLN A 35 -9.68 10.32 0.12
CA GLN A 35 -8.32 9.78 0.00
C GLN A 35 -7.24 10.87 0.06
N ARG A 36 -7.53 12.09 -0.40
CA ARG A 36 -6.58 13.22 -0.33
C ARG A 36 -6.46 13.82 1.08
N GLU A 37 -7.49 13.71 1.92
CA GLU A 37 -7.54 14.44 3.21
C GLU A 37 -7.13 13.62 4.46
N GLY A 38 -6.89 12.31 4.41
CA GLY A 38 -6.46 11.57 5.63
C GLY A 38 -6.74 10.07 5.62
N THR A 39 -6.11 9.36 4.70
CA THR A 39 -6.56 8.13 4.00
C THR A 39 -6.64 6.82 4.79
N LYS A 40 -6.53 6.79 6.13
CA LYS A 40 -6.61 5.51 6.88
C LYS A 40 -7.87 5.32 7.71
N ARG A 41 -8.46 6.37 8.28
CA ARG A 41 -9.53 6.22 9.29
C ARG A 41 -10.95 6.12 8.71
N LYS A 42 -11.26 6.81 7.61
CA LYS A 42 -12.63 6.89 7.07
C LYS A 42 -13.04 5.69 6.20
N ALA A 43 -12.10 5.07 5.46
CA ALA A 43 -12.37 3.89 4.65
C ALA A 43 -12.68 2.62 5.47
N ILE A 44 -12.40 2.64 6.79
CA ILE A 44 -12.64 1.49 7.68
C ILE A 44 -14.14 1.25 7.90
N ASN A 45 -14.99 2.28 7.82
CA ASN A 45 -16.40 2.18 8.22
C ASN A 45 -17.39 1.83 7.10
N TYR A 46 -16.94 1.54 5.87
CA TYR A 46 -17.82 1.22 4.75
C TYR A 46 -17.50 -0.14 4.14
N ASN A 47 -18.49 -0.99 3.86
CA ASN A 47 -18.24 -2.27 3.18
C ASN A 47 -17.94 -2.06 1.67
N LEU A 48 -17.58 -3.14 0.96
CA LEU A 48 -17.29 -3.09 -0.50
C LEU A 48 -18.50 -2.66 -1.35
N CYS A 49 -19.70 -2.74 -0.78
CA CYS A 49 -20.96 -2.27 -1.37
C CYS A 49 -21.35 -0.87 -0.86
N TRP A 50 -20.41 -0.11 -0.29
CA TRP A 50 -20.57 1.27 0.19
C TRP A 50 -21.63 1.47 1.29
N GLN A 51 -22.01 0.42 2.01
CA GLN A 51 -22.90 0.54 3.17
C GLN A 51 -22.09 0.83 4.43
N LYS A 52 -22.59 1.78 5.24
CA LYS A 52 -22.00 2.14 6.52
C LYS A 52 -22.12 0.96 7.49
N ILE A 53 -20.98 0.43 7.89
CA ILE A 53 -20.89 -0.62 8.90
C ILE A 53 -20.97 0.05 10.26
N THR A 54 -22.09 -0.11 10.95
CA THR A 54 -22.33 0.44 12.31
C THR A 54 -22.16 -0.62 13.39
N HIS A 55 -22.28 -1.90 13.05
CA HIS A 55 -22.23 -2.98 14.03
C HIS A 55 -20.78 -3.31 14.44
N PRO A 56 -20.47 -3.35 15.75
CA PRO A 56 -19.11 -3.60 16.25
C PRO A 56 -18.51 -4.94 15.79
N THR A 57 -19.33 -5.96 15.64
CA THR A 57 -18.95 -7.31 15.18
C THR A 57 -18.45 -7.30 13.73
N GLU A 58 -19.12 -6.54 12.86
CA GLU A 58 -18.75 -6.39 11.45
C GLU A 58 -17.48 -5.54 11.29
N ILE A 59 -17.33 -4.48 12.09
CA ILE A 59 -16.12 -3.65 12.12
C ILE A 59 -14.91 -4.50 12.54
N LYS A 60 -15.06 -5.31 13.60
CA LYS A 60 -14.02 -6.23 14.07
C LYS A 60 -13.64 -7.23 12.97
N THR A 61 -14.63 -7.84 12.33
CA THR A 61 -14.42 -8.82 11.26
C THR A 61 -13.69 -8.20 10.06
N LYS A 62 -14.08 -6.99 9.64
CA LYS A 62 -13.42 -6.26 8.55
C LYS A 62 -11.97 -5.94 8.87
N ASN A 63 -11.68 -5.46 10.07
CA ASN A 63 -10.30 -5.19 10.49
C ASN A 63 -9.46 -6.47 10.49
N ILE A 64 -9.97 -7.57 11.06
CA ILE A 64 -9.27 -8.85 11.06
C ILE A 64 -8.99 -9.32 9.62
N ASN A 65 -9.96 -9.22 8.72
CA ASN A 65 -9.79 -9.65 7.33
C ASN A 65 -8.81 -8.77 6.56
N PHE A 66 -8.78 -7.46 6.83
CA PHE A 66 -7.80 -6.55 6.27
C PHE A 66 -6.38 -6.94 6.66
N TYR A 67 -6.12 -7.14 7.95
CA TYR A 67 -4.80 -7.55 8.43
C TYR A 67 -4.43 -8.96 7.97
N LYS A 68 -5.38 -9.90 7.92
CA LYS A 68 -5.15 -11.23 7.32
C LYS A 68 -4.75 -11.14 5.84
N GLY A 69 -5.35 -10.23 5.08
CA GLY A 69 -4.96 -9.98 3.69
C GLY A 69 -3.53 -9.42 3.57
N LEU A 70 -3.10 -8.59 4.52
CA LEU A 70 -1.75 -8.04 4.58
C LEU A 70 -0.69 -9.06 5.01
N MET A 71 -1.05 -9.98 5.92
CA MET A 71 -0.13 -11.00 6.43
C MET A 71 0.32 -12.01 5.37
N GLY A 72 -0.31 -12.00 4.18
CA GLY A 72 -0.07 -12.98 3.13
C GLY A 72 -0.67 -14.34 3.48
N SER A 73 -0.63 -15.27 2.52
CA SER A 73 -1.06 -16.65 2.74
C SER A 73 0.00 -17.43 3.50
N SER A 74 -0.43 -18.23 4.47
CA SER A 74 0.46 -19.18 5.15
C SER A 74 0.92 -20.23 4.12
N THR A 75 2.21 -20.26 3.81
CA THR A 75 2.77 -21.31 2.97
C THR A 75 3.02 -22.56 3.82
N HIS A 76 2.37 -23.67 3.46
CA HIS A 76 2.55 -24.96 4.13
C HIS A 76 3.91 -25.61 3.81
N LYS A 77 4.64 -25.04 2.84
CA LYS A 77 5.97 -25.46 2.43
C LYS A 77 6.82 -24.21 2.26
N LEU A 78 7.67 -23.94 3.25
CA LEU A 78 8.77 -23.01 3.04
C LEU A 78 9.62 -23.62 1.92
N LEU A 79 9.74 -22.92 0.78
CA LEU A 79 10.71 -23.30 -0.24
C LEU A 79 12.08 -23.20 0.43
N THR A 80 12.60 -24.34 0.87
CA THR A 80 13.97 -24.44 1.36
C THR A 80 14.86 -23.79 0.31
N ILE A 81 15.69 -22.83 0.76
CA ILE A 81 16.55 -22.03 -0.11
C ILE A 81 17.29 -22.99 -1.05
N TYR A 82 17.01 -22.89 -2.36
CA TYR A 82 17.66 -23.74 -3.33
C TYR A 82 19.08 -23.24 -3.55
N ARG A 83 20.03 -23.84 -2.81
CA ARG A 83 21.42 -23.39 -2.69
C ARG A 83 22.11 -23.25 -4.05
N THR A 84 21.76 -24.08 -5.03
CA THR A 84 22.34 -24.01 -6.38
C THR A 84 21.92 -22.74 -7.11
N ILE A 85 20.66 -22.29 -6.99
CA ILE A 85 20.19 -21.02 -7.59
C ILE A 85 20.84 -19.82 -6.88
N MET A 86 20.93 -19.86 -5.54
CA MET A 86 21.61 -18.81 -4.77
C MET A 86 23.11 -18.70 -5.12
N ARG A 87 23.74 -19.81 -5.54
CA ARG A 87 25.13 -19.85 -6.02
C ARG A 87 25.33 -19.29 -7.41
N THR A 88 24.27 -19.23 -8.22
CA THR A 88 24.32 -18.60 -9.54
C THR A 88 24.35 -17.08 -9.46
N GLY A 89 23.87 -16.49 -8.35
CA GLY A 89 23.92 -15.05 -8.12
C GLY A 89 25.28 -14.55 -7.62
N THR A 90 25.42 -13.23 -7.50
CA THR A 90 26.61 -12.60 -6.91
C THR A 90 26.83 -13.13 -5.50
N GLN A 91 27.99 -13.75 -5.27
CA GLN A 91 28.39 -14.26 -3.96
C GLN A 91 29.47 -13.36 -3.37
N LEU A 92 29.52 -13.30 -2.05
CA LEU A 92 30.61 -12.63 -1.35
C LEU A 92 31.92 -13.35 -1.63
N THR A 93 32.94 -12.59 -2.01
CA THR A 93 34.33 -13.05 -2.08
C THR A 93 34.86 -13.39 -0.68
N HIS A 94 35.96 -14.14 -0.60
CA HIS A 94 36.58 -14.47 0.68
C HIS A 94 36.95 -13.22 1.49
N ASP A 95 37.52 -12.22 0.83
CA ASP A 95 37.93 -10.96 1.47
C ASP A 95 36.73 -10.17 2.01
N GLN A 96 35.62 -10.14 1.25
CA GLN A 96 34.37 -9.51 1.72
C GLN A 96 33.78 -10.25 2.92
N GLN A 97 33.89 -11.58 2.96
CA GLN A 97 33.43 -12.36 4.11
C GLN A 97 34.28 -12.05 5.35
N LEU A 98 35.60 -11.95 5.20
CA LEU A 98 36.50 -11.57 6.28
C LEU A 98 36.23 -10.14 6.77
N ALA A 99 36.01 -9.20 5.85
CA ALA A 99 35.67 -7.81 6.19
C ALA A 99 34.36 -7.69 6.99
N LEU A 100 33.36 -8.54 6.72
CA LEU A 100 32.12 -8.58 7.50
C LEU A 100 32.29 -9.17 8.90
N CYS A 101 33.35 -9.94 9.12
CA CYS A 101 33.70 -10.49 10.44
C CYS A 101 34.62 -9.57 11.24
N ASP A 102 35.10 -8.47 10.65
CA ASP A 102 36.00 -7.53 11.31
C ASP A 102 35.25 -6.66 12.33
N GLU A 103 35.98 -6.12 13.31
CA GLU A 103 35.38 -5.31 14.38
C GLU A 103 34.98 -3.93 13.86
N VAL A 104 33.74 -3.52 14.13
CA VAL A 104 33.27 -2.18 13.78
C VAL A 104 33.88 -1.15 14.71
N THR A 105 34.72 -0.28 14.15
CA THR A 105 35.41 0.76 14.89
C THR A 105 34.52 1.99 15.12
N LYS A 106 34.80 2.73 16.20
CA LYS A 106 34.13 4.03 16.47
C LYS A 106 34.32 5.03 15.32
N TRP A 107 35.45 4.95 14.62
CA TRP A 107 35.73 5.80 13.48
C TRP A 107 34.83 5.49 12.29
N GLU A 108 34.63 4.21 11.96
CA GLU A 108 33.71 3.81 10.89
C GLU A 108 32.28 4.24 11.17
N ILE A 109 31.81 4.11 12.42
CA ILE A 109 30.49 4.61 12.82
C ILE A 109 30.40 6.11 12.60
N LYS A 110 31.40 6.87 13.06
CA LYS A 110 31.42 8.34 12.92
C LYS A 110 31.46 8.76 11.46
N SER A 111 32.32 8.12 10.67
CA SER A 111 32.45 8.41 9.24
C SER A 111 31.20 8.02 8.46
N SER A 112 30.55 6.91 8.81
CA SER A 112 29.30 6.46 8.20
C SER A 112 28.13 7.37 8.56
N LEU A 113 28.10 7.91 9.78
CA LEU A 113 27.11 8.92 10.17
C LEU A 113 27.32 10.19 9.35
N TRP A 114 28.56 10.69 9.26
CA TRP A 114 28.87 11.90 8.52
C TRP A 114 28.65 11.80 7.00
N SER A 115 28.67 10.59 6.44
CA SER A 115 28.36 10.38 5.02
C SER A 115 26.87 10.37 4.71
N ILE A 116 25.99 10.38 5.73
CA ILE A 116 24.55 10.51 5.52
C ILE A 116 24.26 11.95 5.07
N GLY A 117 23.73 12.09 3.86
CA GLY A 117 23.34 13.37 3.30
C GLY A 117 22.25 14.08 4.12
N ASN A 118 22.32 15.41 4.15
CA ASN A 118 21.31 16.28 4.78
C ASN A 118 19.96 16.26 4.06
N ASP A 119 19.89 15.62 2.90
CA ASP A 119 18.69 15.39 2.10
C ASP A 119 17.89 14.15 2.54
N LYS A 120 18.34 13.44 3.59
CA LYS A 120 17.58 12.34 4.17
C LYS A 120 16.30 12.86 4.83
N ALA A 121 15.16 12.51 4.22
CA ALA A 121 13.84 12.79 4.79
C ALA A 121 13.71 12.20 6.22
N PRO A 122 12.97 12.86 7.12
CA PRO A 122 12.73 12.35 8.47
C PRO A 122 12.07 10.96 8.43
N SER A 123 12.53 10.07 9.28
CA SER A 123 11.96 8.72 9.42
C SER A 123 10.71 8.76 10.33
N VAL A 124 10.08 7.60 10.56
CA VAL A 124 8.86 7.45 11.39
C VAL A 124 9.08 7.82 12.87
N ASP A 125 10.34 7.82 13.29
CA ASP A 125 10.85 8.27 14.59
C ASP A 125 11.16 9.77 14.62
N GLU A 126 10.85 10.51 13.55
CA GLU A 126 10.98 11.97 13.42
C GLU A 126 12.42 12.51 13.42
N TYR A 127 13.44 11.64 13.51
CA TYR A 127 14.84 12.04 13.36
C TYR A 127 15.22 12.23 11.89
N ASN A 128 15.87 13.35 11.59
CA ASN A 128 16.50 13.63 10.30
C ASN A 128 18.04 13.54 10.41
N ALA A 129 18.75 13.60 9.29
CA ALA A 129 20.22 13.57 9.29
C ALA A 129 20.86 14.71 10.09
N LEU A 130 20.17 15.85 10.22
CA LEU A 130 20.64 17.02 10.96
C LEU A 130 20.63 16.81 12.49
N LEU A 131 19.65 16.06 13.01
CA LEU A 131 19.46 15.81 14.43
C LEU A 131 20.32 14.66 14.98
N ALA A 132 21.00 13.90 14.11
CA ALA A 132 21.90 12.82 14.53
C ALA A 132 23.20 13.32 15.21
N PHE A 133 23.47 14.63 15.17
CA PHE A 133 24.71 15.25 15.67
C PHE A 133 24.50 16.37 16.69
N ALA A 134 23.28 16.58 17.16
CA ALA A 134 22.95 17.54 18.23
C ALA A 134 23.07 16.88 19.61
#